data_AF-A0A965CG45-F1
#
_entry.id   AF-A0A965CG45-F1
#
_cell.length_a   1.000
_cell.length_b   1.000
_cell.length_c   1.000
_cell.angle_alpha   90.00
_cell.angle_beta   90.00
_cell.angle_gamma   90.00
#
_symmetry.space_group_name_H-M   'P 1'
#
loop_
_entity.id
_entity.type
_entity.pdbx_description
1 polymer ?
#
loop_
_entity_poly.entity_id
_entity_poly.type
_entity_poly.pdbx_seq_one_letter_code
_entity_poly.pdbx_strand_id
1 'polypeptide(L)'
;MSMASDGFIEFGFGENDDRVGGQKFERFKGKEGENYRVSFVWWPTLADGIHPDLNAKTPRFIGAKRLYIPSVGYVLDKGPEYGQFGQSKLNVATIIAIWPTNRKGELDRGRFASGDVEIKPWIFAKDKYEQLKRRHDEFPFGSYDLAIACTDSQYQKMDLSPCRESLFRKVLESDKMKGMADGIVSQVNSIAANLQDIL
;
A
#
# COMPACT_ATOMS: atom_id res chain seq x y z
N MET A 1 -27.41 -17.59 -5.95
CA MET A 1 -26.87 -17.72 -7.32
C MET A 1 -26.01 -16.50 -7.59
N SER A 2 -24.70 -16.70 -7.70
CA SER A 2 -23.72 -15.66 -8.04
C SER A 2 -23.81 -15.41 -9.55
N MET A 3 -24.07 -14.17 -9.95
CA MET A 3 -23.70 -13.71 -11.29
C MET A 3 -22.26 -13.21 -11.18
N ALA A 4 -21.37 -13.86 -11.92
CA ALA A 4 -20.07 -13.29 -12.25
C ALA A 4 -20.33 -12.01 -13.05
N SER A 5 -19.87 -10.87 -12.56
CA SER A 5 -19.83 -9.65 -13.37
C SER A 5 -18.73 -9.85 -14.40
N ASP A 6 -19.12 -9.99 -15.66
CA ASP A 6 -18.23 -10.11 -16.80
C ASP A 6 -17.16 -9.00 -16.78
N GLY A 7 -15.90 -9.38 -16.92
CA GLY A 7 -14.73 -8.49 -16.89
C GLY A 7 -14.59 -7.56 -18.09
N PHE A 8 -15.69 -7.12 -18.69
CA PHE A 8 -15.72 -6.12 -19.74
C PHE A 8 -15.91 -4.73 -19.14
N ILE A 9 -15.06 -3.80 -19.55
CA ILE A 9 -15.17 -2.38 -19.22
C ILE A 9 -15.61 -1.67 -20.50
N GLU A 10 -16.80 -1.09 -20.48
CA GLU A 10 -17.30 -0.22 -21.55
C GLU A 10 -16.77 1.20 -21.34
N PHE A 11 -16.23 1.79 -22.42
CA PHE A 11 -15.72 3.16 -22.46
C PHE A 11 -15.85 3.71 -23.88
N GLY A 12 -15.86 5.03 -24.02
CA GLY A 12 -15.92 5.75 -25.29
C GLY A 12 -15.19 7.08 -25.20
N PHE A 13 -14.93 7.71 -26.34
CA PHE A 13 -14.20 8.99 -26.36
C PHE A 13 -14.94 10.07 -25.56
N GLY A 14 -14.34 10.55 -24.47
CA GLY A 14 -14.94 11.52 -23.55
C GLY A 14 -15.86 10.93 -22.47
N GLU A 15 -16.08 9.61 -22.45
CA GLU A 15 -16.90 8.91 -21.46
C GLU A 15 -16.19 7.67 -20.91
N ASN A 16 -15.87 7.68 -19.61
CA ASN A 16 -15.09 6.62 -18.96
C ASN A 16 -13.69 6.41 -19.57
N ASP A 17 -13.09 7.45 -20.19
CA ASP A 17 -11.72 7.42 -20.72
C ASP A 17 -10.68 7.08 -19.63
N ASP A 18 -10.96 7.43 -18.37
CA ASP A 18 -10.16 7.07 -17.20
C ASP A 18 -10.11 5.55 -16.94
N ARG A 19 -11.06 4.80 -17.51
CA ARG A 19 -11.06 3.33 -17.47
C ARG A 19 -10.24 2.71 -18.60
N VAL A 20 -9.87 3.48 -19.62
CA VAL A 20 -8.97 3.07 -20.70
C VAL A 20 -7.55 2.96 -20.18
N GLY A 21 -7.17 1.75 -19.78
CA GLY A 21 -5.86 1.45 -19.19
C GLY A 21 -5.90 0.94 -17.75
N GLY A 22 -7.10 0.86 -17.15
CA GLY A 22 -7.34 0.57 -15.74
C GLY A 22 -6.91 1.73 -14.83
N GLN A 23 -7.55 1.87 -13.66
CA GLN A 23 -7.05 2.76 -12.60
C GLN A 23 -5.71 2.20 -12.08
N LYS A 24 -4.61 2.53 -12.77
CA LYS A 24 -3.27 2.16 -12.35
C LYS A 24 -2.83 3.11 -11.24
N PHE A 25 -3.07 2.70 -10.00
CA PHE A 25 -2.49 3.36 -8.85
C PHE A 25 -0.96 3.33 -8.94
N GLU A 26 -0.32 4.47 -8.73
CA GLU A 26 1.13 4.55 -8.65
C GLU A 26 1.61 3.82 -7.39
N ARG A 27 2.41 2.77 -7.58
CA ARG A 27 2.96 1.99 -6.46
C ARG A 27 4.08 2.76 -5.78
N PHE A 28 4.19 2.63 -4.47
CA PHE A 28 5.34 3.14 -3.73
C PHE A 28 6.64 2.47 -4.21
N LYS A 29 7.62 3.30 -4.56
CA LYS A 29 9.01 2.94 -4.79
C LYS A 29 9.90 3.95 -4.08
N GLY A 30 10.86 3.45 -3.31
CA GLY A 30 11.84 4.31 -2.65
C GLY A 30 12.84 4.85 -3.65
N LYS A 31 13.17 6.14 -3.54
CA LYS A 31 14.27 6.78 -4.27
C LYS A 31 15.52 6.74 -3.42
N GLU A 32 16.65 6.43 -4.06
CA GLU A 32 17.93 6.30 -3.37
C GLU A 32 18.32 7.63 -2.71
N GLY A 33 18.79 7.55 -1.46
CA GLY A 33 19.17 8.72 -0.67
C GLY A 33 17.99 9.49 -0.05
N GLU A 34 16.75 9.09 -0.31
CA GLU A 34 15.56 9.66 0.34
C GLU A 34 15.15 8.83 1.56
N ASN A 35 14.64 9.53 2.57
CA ASN A 35 14.08 8.96 3.79
C ASN A 35 12.59 9.27 3.85
N TYR A 36 11.77 8.24 4.04
CA TYR A 36 10.32 8.34 4.13
C TYR A 36 9.87 8.02 5.54
N ARG A 37 8.81 8.69 6.01
CA ARG A 37 8.00 8.25 7.14
C ARG A 37 6.66 7.77 6.60
N VAL A 38 6.25 6.55 6.96
CA VAL A 38 5.00 5.97 6.46
C VAL A 38 4.17 5.36 7.59
N SER A 39 2.85 5.37 7.43
CA SER A 39 1.92 4.56 8.24
C SER A 39 1.29 3.47 7.39
N PHE A 40 1.02 2.32 7.98
CA PHE A 40 0.06 1.37 7.39
C PHE A 40 -1.34 1.93 7.59
N VAL A 41 -2.13 2.00 6.52
CA VAL A 41 -3.47 2.63 6.55
C VAL A 41 -4.58 1.69 6.13
N TRP A 42 -4.26 0.54 5.57
CA TRP A 42 -5.25 -0.48 5.26
C TRP A 42 -5.38 -1.47 6.42
N TRP A 43 -6.47 -1.34 7.17
CA TRP A 43 -6.74 -2.15 8.37
C TRP A 43 -8.10 -2.84 8.26
N PRO A 44 -8.36 -3.86 9.10
CA PRO A 44 -9.73 -4.24 9.42
C PRO A 44 -10.55 -3.02 9.81
N THR A 45 -11.84 -3.04 9.51
CA THR A 45 -12.74 -1.95 9.85
C THR A 45 -13.40 -2.24 11.19
N LEU A 46 -13.78 -1.18 11.91
CA LEU A 46 -14.64 -1.25 13.08
C LEU A 46 -16.05 -1.72 12.67
N ALA A 47 -16.95 -1.84 13.66
CA ALA A 47 -18.31 -2.32 13.43
C ALA A 47 -19.12 -1.48 12.41
N ASP A 48 -18.71 -0.23 12.18
CA ASP A 48 -19.32 0.65 11.18
C ASP A 48 -18.94 0.33 9.73
N GLY A 49 -17.94 -0.54 9.51
CA GLY A 49 -17.46 -0.90 8.19
C GLY A 49 -16.72 0.21 7.44
N ILE A 50 -16.52 1.38 8.04
CA ILE A 50 -15.94 2.58 7.41
C ILE A 50 -14.61 2.93 8.07
N HIS A 51 -14.56 2.98 9.39
CA HIS A 51 -13.38 3.44 10.11
C HIS A 51 -12.41 2.27 10.36
N PRO A 52 -11.10 2.48 10.18
CA PRO A 52 -10.09 1.45 10.41
C PRO A 52 -9.90 1.16 11.91
N ASP A 53 -9.81 -0.12 12.25
CA ASP A 53 -9.44 -0.62 13.57
C ASP A 53 -7.92 -0.76 13.69
N LEU A 54 -7.27 0.28 14.23
CA LEU A 54 -5.83 0.29 14.49
C LEU A 54 -5.42 -0.53 15.71
N ASN A 55 -6.38 -1.11 16.45
CA ASN A 55 -6.13 -2.04 17.54
C ASN A 55 -6.22 -3.51 17.08
N ALA A 56 -6.63 -3.74 15.83
CA ALA A 56 -6.60 -5.06 15.23
C ALA A 56 -5.18 -5.63 15.25
N LYS A 57 -5.08 -6.96 15.23
CA LYS A 57 -3.80 -7.67 15.37
C LYS A 57 -2.78 -7.28 14.30
N THR A 58 -3.21 -7.02 13.07
CA THR A 58 -2.31 -6.64 11.96
C THR A 58 -3.05 -5.72 10.97
N PRO A 59 -2.33 -4.91 10.19
CA PRO A 59 -2.89 -4.32 8.98
C PRO A 59 -3.25 -5.42 7.96
N ARG A 60 -4.00 -5.03 6.93
CA ARG A 60 -4.38 -5.90 5.83
C ARG A 60 -3.25 -6.03 4.81
N PHE A 61 -3.12 -7.25 4.31
CA PHE A 61 -2.24 -7.61 3.21
C PHE A 61 -2.99 -8.55 2.28
N ILE A 62 -2.65 -8.48 0.99
CA ILE A 62 -3.01 -9.52 0.02
C ILE A 62 -1.73 -10.05 -0.61
N GLY A 63 -1.75 -11.30 -1.04
CA GLY A 63 -0.60 -11.92 -1.68
C GLY A 63 -1.02 -12.75 -2.87
N ALA A 64 -0.19 -12.73 -3.91
CA ALA A 64 -0.35 -13.58 -5.08
C ALA A 64 1.01 -14.13 -5.51
N LYS A 65 1.00 -15.37 -5.99
CA LYS A 65 2.17 -15.94 -6.65
C LYS A 65 2.24 -15.45 -8.08
N ARG A 66 3.42 -15.03 -8.51
CA ARG A 66 3.68 -14.56 -9.87
C ARG A 66 4.95 -15.17 -10.42
N LEU A 67 4.97 -15.44 -11.72
CA LEU A 67 6.17 -15.84 -12.44
C LEU A 67 6.42 -14.88 -13.59
N TYR A 68 7.69 -14.74 -13.96
CA TYR A 68 8.09 -13.97 -15.12
C TYR A 68 8.29 -14.91 -16.31
N ILE A 69 7.57 -14.67 -17.39
CA ILE A 69 7.70 -15.39 -18.65
C ILE A 69 8.44 -14.47 -19.63
N PRO A 70 9.59 -14.87 -20.18
CA PRO A 70 10.30 -14.09 -21.20
C PRO A 70 9.35 -13.67 -22.33
N SER A 71 9.46 -12.43 -22.78
CA SER A 71 8.61 -11.82 -23.84
C SER A 71 7.13 -11.60 -23.50
N VAL A 72 6.62 -12.10 -22.38
CA VAL A 72 5.23 -11.85 -21.92
C VAL A 72 5.20 -10.94 -20.69
N GLY A 73 6.17 -11.09 -19.79
CA GLY A 73 6.22 -10.35 -18.52
C GLY A 73 5.72 -11.17 -17.33
N TYR A 74 5.25 -10.48 -16.29
CA TYR A 74 4.83 -11.12 -15.05
C TYR A 74 3.35 -11.51 -15.08
N VAL A 75 3.07 -12.81 -14.91
CA VAL A 75 1.72 -13.38 -14.87
C VAL A 75 1.40 -13.95 -13.49
N LEU A 76 0.11 -14.02 -13.15
CA LEU A 76 -0.37 -14.70 -11.95
C LEU A 76 -0.21 -16.22 -12.13
N ASP A 77 0.37 -16.86 -11.13
CA ASP A 77 0.43 -18.32 -11.04
C ASP A 77 -0.94 -18.84 -10.59
N LYS A 78 -1.67 -19.47 -11.51
CA LYS A 78 -3.01 -20.01 -11.28
C LYS A 78 -3.03 -21.51 -10.99
N GLY A 79 -1.89 -22.18 -10.98
CA GLY A 79 -1.84 -23.62 -10.78
C GLY A 79 -0.56 -24.30 -11.26
N PRO A 80 -0.41 -25.62 -11.00
CA PRO A 80 0.78 -26.40 -11.35
C PRO A 80 1.19 -26.30 -12.82
N GLU A 81 0.23 -26.11 -13.73
CA GLU A 81 0.45 -25.94 -15.16
C GLU A 81 1.32 -24.72 -15.52
N TYR A 82 1.41 -23.72 -14.63
CA TYR A 82 2.29 -22.56 -14.81
C TYR A 82 3.75 -22.85 -14.42
N GLY A 83 4.01 -23.95 -13.70
CA GLY A 83 5.35 -24.33 -13.26
C GLY A 83 6.33 -24.59 -14.40
N GLN A 84 5.82 -24.95 -15.58
CA GLN A 84 6.65 -25.14 -16.79
C GLN A 84 7.29 -23.84 -17.29
N PHE A 85 6.72 -22.68 -16.95
CA PHE A 85 7.20 -21.38 -17.42
C PHE A 85 8.19 -20.70 -16.46
N GLY A 86 8.44 -21.31 -15.30
CA GLY A 86 9.45 -20.85 -14.36
C GLY A 86 9.00 -20.90 -12.90
N GLN A 87 9.86 -20.38 -12.02
CA GLN A 87 9.59 -20.37 -10.59
C GLN A 87 8.71 -19.19 -10.20
N SER A 88 7.56 -19.49 -9.62
CA SER A 88 6.68 -18.49 -9.02
C SER A 88 7.24 -17.93 -7.72
N LYS A 89 7.13 -16.61 -7.56
CA LYS A 89 7.51 -15.86 -6.35
C LYS A 89 6.26 -15.22 -5.75
N LEU A 90 6.19 -15.18 -4.42
CA LEU A 90 5.12 -14.51 -3.69
C LEU A 90 5.37 -13.00 -3.68
N ASN A 91 4.42 -12.26 -4.23
CA ASN A 91 4.29 -10.82 -4.04
C ASN A 91 3.22 -10.55 -3.00
N VAL A 92 3.49 -9.61 -2.12
CA VAL A 92 2.57 -9.14 -1.07
C VAL A 92 2.31 -7.67 -1.32
N ALA A 93 1.04 -7.26 -1.22
CA ALA A 93 0.62 -5.86 -1.34
C ALA A 93 -0.12 -5.41 -0.08
N THR A 94 0.04 -4.13 0.24
CA THR A 94 -0.68 -3.38 1.27
C THR A 94 -0.82 -1.92 0.82
N ILE A 95 -1.41 -1.06 1.64
CA ILE A 95 -1.57 0.37 1.35
C ILE A 95 -0.97 1.17 2.51
N ILE A 96 -0.15 2.15 2.14
CA ILE A 96 0.54 3.03 3.09
C ILE A 96 0.20 4.49 2.82
N ALA A 97 0.21 5.28 3.89
CA ALA A 97 0.30 6.74 3.81
C ALA A 97 1.76 7.14 3.89
N ILE A 98 2.22 7.95 2.92
CA ILE A 98 3.55 8.53 2.90
C ILE A 98 3.40 9.96 3.39
N TRP A 99 4.01 10.24 4.54
CA TRP A 99 3.93 11.55 5.17
C TRP A 99 4.92 12.52 4.54
N PRO A 100 4.55 13.81 4.43
CA PRO A 100 5.43 14.80 3.83
C PRO A 100 6.63 15.00 4.75
N THR A 101 7.80 14.64 4.26
CA THR A 101 9.06 14.71 5.01
C THR A 101 10.10 15.47 4.22
N ASN A 102 11.07 16.05 4.92
CA ASN A 102 12.28 16.57 4.30
C ASN A 102 13.24 15.41 3.96
N ARG A 103 14.36 15.69 3.26
CA ARG A 103 15.36 14.66 2.89
C ARG A 103 15.96 13.89 4.08
N LYS A 104 15.89 14.45 5.30
CA LYS A 104 16.34 13.80 6.53
C LYS A 104 15.28 12.89 7.16
N GLY A 105 14.09 12.80 6.56
CA GLY A 105 12.96 12.02 7.07
C GLY A 105 12.20 12.72 8.20
N GLU A 106 12.47 14.01 8.45
CA GLU A 106 11.73 14.79 9.45
C GLU A 106 10.43 15.31 8.85
N LEU A 107 9.35 15.27 9.63
CA LEU A 107 8.02 15.69 9.19
C LEU A 107 8.00 17.18 8.82
N ASP A 108 7.57 17.47 7.59
CA ASP A 108 7.25 18.83 7.17
C ASP A 108 5.87 19.20 7.72
N ARG A 109 5.86 19.99 8.79
CA ARG A 109 4.63 20.37 9.51
C ARG A 109 3.69 21.21 8.67
N GLY A 110 4.21 22.04 7.77
CA GLY A 110 3.38 22.91 6.92
C GLY A 110 2.61 22.09 5.90
N ARG A 111 3.32 21.22 5.18
CA ARG A 111 2.72 20.28 4.22
C ARG A 111 1.80 19.27 4.90
N PHE A 112 2.18 18.79 6.08
CA PHE A 112 1.33 17.92 6.87
C PHE A 112 0.03 18.62 7.26
N ALA A 113 0.07 19.86 7.75
CA ALA A 113 -1.14 20.59 8.13
C ALA A 113 -2.06 20.91 6.93
N SER A 114 -1.50 21.03 5.72
CA SER A 114 -2.28 21.24 4.49
C SER A 114 -2.87 19.96 3.89
N GLY A 115 -2.66 18.78 4.50
CA GLY A 115 -3.21 17.53 3.96
C GLY A 115 -2.37 16.88 2.86
N ASP A 116 -1.10 17.27 2.69
CA ASP A 116 -0.23 16.76 1.63
C ASP A 116 0.33 15.37 1.99
N VAL A 117 -0.57 14.38 2.01
CA VAL A 117 -0.30 12.97 2.26
C VAL A 117 -0.53 12.17 0.99
N GLU A 118 0.43 11.30 0.63
CA GLU A 118 0.28 10.42 -0.52
C GLU A 118 -0.17 9.02 -0.06
N ILE A 119 -1.30 8.54 -0.58
CA ILE A 119 -1.76 7.17 -0.31
C ILE A 119 -1.39 6.29 -1.48
N LYS A 120 -0.52 5.30 -1.24
CA LYS A 120 0.00 4.43 -2.30
C LYS A 120 -0.06 2.95 -1.91
N PRO A 121 -0.36 2.08 -2.88
CA PRO A 121 -0.05 0.67 -2.72
C PRO A 121 1.45 0.44 -2.56
N TRP A 122 1.84 -0.46 -1.67
CA TRP A 122 3.21 -0.95 -1.56
C TRP A 122 3.25 -2.44 -1.84
N ILE A 123 3.95 -2.83 -2.90
CA ILE A 123 4.11 -4.21 -3.33
C ILE A 123 5.56 -4.65 -3.12
N PHE A 124 5.76 -5.77 -2.45
CA PHE A 124 7.07 -6.29 -2.10
C PHE A 124 7.10 -7.81 -2.00
N ALA A 125 8.31 -8.38 -1.99
CA ALA A 125 8.52 -9.82 -1.89
C ALA A 125 8.34 -10.36 -0.46
N LYS A 126 8.23 -11.69 -0.34
CA LYS A 126 8.13 -12.40 0.94
C LYS A 126 9.15 -11.96 1.99
N ASP A 127 10.41 -11.77 1.62
CA ASP A 127 11.46 -11.42 2.59
C ASP A 127 11.19 -10.07 3.29
N LYS A 128 10.61 -9.11 2.55
CA LYS A 128 10.20 -7.82 3.10
C LYS A 128 8.99 -7.97 4.02
N TYR A 129 8.05 -8.84 3.68
CA TYR A 129 6.93 -9.18 4.57
C TYR A 129 7.41 -9.75 5.92
N GLU A 130 8.36 -10.70 5.91
CA GLU A 130 8.92 -11.28 7.14
C GLU A 130 9.73 -10.27 7.97
N GLN A 131 10.38 -9.29 7.31
CA GLN A 131 11.03 -8.17 7.98
C GLN A 131 10.02 -7.22 8.66
N LEU A 132 8.88 -6.97 8.00
CA LEU A 132 7.80 -6.15 8.52
C LEU A 132 7.08 -6.83 9.67
N LYS A 133 6.81 -8.14 9.55
CA LYS A 133 6.18 -8.93 10.61
C LYS A 133 6.98 -8.88 11.92
N ARG A 134 8.30 -9.14 11.85
CA ARG A 134 9.18 -9.05 13.04
C ARG A 134 9.15 -7.67 13.69
N ARG A 135 9.16 -6.60 12.87
CA ARG A 135 9.06 -5.22 13.36
C ARG A 135 7.69 -4.92 13.97
N HIS A 136 6.62 -5.43 13.37
CA HIS A 136 5.27 -5.26 13.88
C HIS A 136 5.07 -5.91 15.25
N ASP A 137 5.67 -7.09 15.45
CA ASP A 137 5.60 -7.82 16.72
C ASP A 137 6.29 -7.03 17.87
N GLU A 138 7.34 -6.25 17.56
CA GLU A 138 8.06 -5.41 18.53
C GLU A 138 7.47 -3.99 18.66
N PHE A 139 7.10 -3.39 17.53
CA PHE A 139 6.57 -2.03 17.39
C PHE A 139 5.28 -2.07 16.55
N PRO A 140 4.11 -2.29 17.19
CA PRO A 140 2.85 -2.46 16.48
C PRO A 140 2.50 -1.27 15.57
N PHE A 141 2.31 -1.54 14.28
CA PHE A 141 2.09 -0.50 13.26
C PHE A 141 0.81 0.32 13.42
N GLY A 142 -0.11 -0.10 14.29
CA GLY A 142 -1.25 0.72 14.68
C GLY A 142 -0.88 1.88 15.61
N SER A 143 0.29 1.80 16.25
CA SER A 143 0.80 2.79 17.22
C SER A 143 2.14 3.41 16.82
N TYR A 144 2.84 2.84 15.84
CA TYR A 144 4.14 3.27 15.37
C TYR A 144 4.15 3.43 13.86
N ASP A 145 4.78 4.51 13.39
CA ASP A 145 5.11 4.66 11.99
C ASP A 145 6.39 3.89 11.64
N LEU A 146 6.63 3.76 10.34
CA LEU A 146 7.83 3.15 9.81
C LEU A 146 8.66 4.21 9.07
N ALA A 147 9.91 4.38 9.49
CA ALA A 147 10.89 5.10 8.71
C ALA A 147 11.53 4.15 7.69
N ILE A 148 11.62 4.59 6.43
CA ILE A 148 12.14 3.81 5.30
C ILE A 148 13.26 4.62 4.66
N ALA A 149 14.48 4.10 4.68
CA ALA A 149 15.60 4.64 3.94
C ALA A 149 15.86 3.74 2.72
N CYS A 150 15.80 4.28 1.50
CA CYS A 150 16.13 3.51 0.31
C CYS A 150 17.62 3.62 0.00
N THR A 151 18.32 2.49 0.11
CA THR A 151 19.78 2.38 -0.10
C THR A 151 20.15 2.00 -1.53
N ASP A 152 19.20 1.46 -2.29
CA ASP A 152 19.40 0.99 -3.66
C ASP A 152 18.06 1.01 -4.39
N SER A 153 17.88 1.97 -5.29
CA SER A 153 16.61 2.17 -6.00
C SER A 153 16.36 1.12 -7.09
N GLN A 154 17.40 0.51 -7.65
CA GLN A 154 17.27 -0.53 -8.69
C GLN A 154 16.67 -1.81 -8.11
N TYR A 155 17.17 -2.23 -6.95
CA TYR A 155 16.72 -3.47 -6.29
C TYR A 155 15.72 -3.21 -5.16
N GLN A 156 15.35 -1.94 -4.93
CA GLN A 156 14.46 -1.51 -3.84
C GLN A 156 14.94 -2.02 -2.48
N LYS A 157 16.26 -1.95 -2.22
CA LYS A 157 16.82 -2.31 -0.91
C LYS A 157 16.55 -1.17 0.06
N MET A 158 15.77 -1.48 1.07
CA MET A 158 15.31 -0.52 2.07
C MET A 158 15.73 -0.94 3.46
N ASP A 159 16.32 -0.01 4.19
CA ASP A 159 16.42 -0.08 5.64
C ASP A 159 15.11 0.43 6.26
N LEU A 160 14.64 -0.29 7.28
CA LEU A 160 13.37 -0.03 7.93
C LEU A 160 13.63 0.16 9.41
N SER A 161 13.20 1.27 9.97
CA SER A 161 13.33 1.53 11.40
C SER A 161 12.00 2.01 11.96
N PRO A 162 11.63 1.62 13.20
CA PRO A 162 10.41 2.15 13.82
C PRO A 162 10.56 3.66 14.01
N CYS A 163 9.48 4.39 13.75
CA CYS A 163 9.36 5.78 14.12
C CYS A 163 8.36 5.89 15.28
N ARG A 164 8.68 6.71 16.28
CA ARG A 164 7.80 6.88 17.43
C ARG A 164 6.48 7.49 16.98
N GLU A 165 5.41 6.96 17.56
CA GLU A 165 4.02 7.39 17.33
C GLU A 165 3.53 7.11 15.91
N SER A 166 2.23 6.88 15.77
CA SER A 166 1.57 6.73 14.48
C SER A 166 0.88 8.03 14.10
N LEU A 167 1.33 8.68 13.03
CA LEU A 167 0.64 9.87 12.51
C LEU A 167 -0.77 9.55 12.02
N PHE A 168 -0.99 8.36 11.45
CA PHE A 168 -2.33 7.97 11.00
C PHE A 168 -3.31 7.93 12.17
N ARG A 169 -2.96 7.23 13.24
CA ARG A 169 -3.71 7.25 14.51
C ARG A 169 -4.00 8.67 15.00
N LYS A 170 -2.99 9.55 15.04
CA LYS A 170 -3.18 10.95 15.46
C LYS A 170 -4.17 11.70 14.57
N VAL A 171 -4.16 11.45 13.26
CA VAL A 171 -5.10 12.03 12.30
C VAL A 171 -6.52 11.52 12.54
N LEU A 172 -6.69 10.22 12.77
CA LEU A 172 -8.00 9.61 13.05
C LEU A 172 -8.60 10.08 14.40
N GLU A 173 -7.77 10.24 15.42
CA GLU A 173 -8.20 10.62 16.78
C GLU A 173 -8.38 12.14 16.96
N SER A 174 -8.04 12.96 15.94
CA SER A 174 -8.09 14.42 16.02
C SER A 174 -9.28 15.00 15.26
N ASP A 175 -10.23 15.61 15.98
CA ASP A 175 -11.37 16.32 15.39
C ASP A 175 -10.95 17.40 14.37
N LYS A 176 -9.82 18.07 14.62
CA LYS A 176 -9.27 19.11 13.73
C LYS A 176 -8.78 18.57 12.39
N MET A 177 -8.50 17.27 12.31
CA MET A 177 -7.94 16.60 11.13
C MET A 177 -8.94 15.66 10.47
N LYS A 178 -10.22 15.72 10.86
CA LYS A 178 -11.27 14.84 10.35
C LYS A 178 -11.35 14.82 8.82
N GLY A 179 -11.25 15.99 8.17
CA GLY A 179 -11.24 16.05 6.70
C GLY A 179 -10.07 15.30 6.05
N MET A 180 -8.89 15.31 6.68
CA MET A 180 -7.74 14.53 6.23
C MET A 180 -7.98 13.04 6.49
N ALA A 181 -8.48 12.67 7.66
CA ALA A 181 -8.82 11.29 8.00
C ALA A 181 -9.80 10.68 6.98
N ASP A 182 -10.90 11.37 6.70
CA ASP A 182 -11.92 10.95 5.74
C ASP A 182 -11.33 10.82 4.32
N GLY A 183 -10.47 11.76 3.93
CA GLY A 183 -9.75 11.73 2.65
C GLY A 183 -8.83 10.52 2.52
N ILE A 184 -8.08 10.18 3.57
CA ILE A 184 -7.21 8.99 3.60
C ILE A 184 -8.06 7.73 3.50
N VAL A 185 -9.10 7.59 4.32
CA VAL A 185 -9.97 6.40 4.33
C VAL A 185 -10.64 6.20 2.96
N SER A 186 -11.14 7.27 2.35
CA SER A 186 -11.74 7.24 1.02
C SER A 186 -10.76 6.73 -0.05
N GLN A 187 -9.52 7.26 -0.07
CA GLN A 187 -8.49 6.81 -1.00
C GLN A 187 -8.07 5.36 -0.75
N VAL A 188 -7.93 4.95 0.51
CA VAL A 188 -7.63 3.57 0.88
C VAL A 188 -8.70 2.61 0.35
N ASN A 189 -9.98 2.96 0.51
CA ASN A 189 -11.09 2.13 0.02
C ASN A 189 -11.10 2.04 -1.51
N SER A 190 -10.83 3.16 -2.21
CA SER A 190 -10.71 3.18 -3.68
C SER A 190 -9.55 2.30 -4.18
N ILE A 191 -8.38 2.38 -3.53
CA ILE A 191 -7.23 1.53 -3.87
C ILE A 191 -7.52 0.07 -3.54
N ALA A 192 -8.08 -0.21 -2.37
CA ALA A 192 -8.34 -1.57 -1.89
C ALA A 192 -9.29 -2.34 -2.82
N ALA A 193 -10.27 -1.65 -3.43
CA ALA A 193 -11.21 -2.25 -4.39
C ALA A 193 -10.50 -2.86 -5.61
N ASN A 194 -9.37 -2.30 -6.05
CA ASN A 194 -8.64 -2.73 -7.24
C ASN A 194 -7.21 -3.22 -6.92
N LEU A 195 -6.89 -3.46 -5.64
CA LEU A 195 -5.53 -3.79 -5.23
C LEU A 195 -5.05 -5.15 -5.80
N GLN A 196 -5.99 -6.04 -6.10
CA GLN A 196 -5.69 -7.33 -6.73
C GLN A 196 -5.19 -7.17 -8.17
N ASP A 197 -5.68 -6.16 -8.90
CA ASP A 197 -5.35 -5.94 -10.32
C ASP A 197 -3.91 -5.43 -10.51
N ILE A 198 -3.32 -4.88 -9.46
CA ILE A 198 -1.93 -4.42 -9.47
C ILE A 198 -0.96 -5.45 -8.91
N LEU A 199 -1.41 -6.59 -8.38
CA LEU A 199 -0.51 -7.60 -7.82
C LEU A 199 0.36 -8.25 -8.89
#